data_AF-A0A388RJK7-F1
#
_entry.id   AF-A0A388RJK7-F1
#
_cell.length_a   1.000
_cell.length_b   1.000
_cell.length_c   1.000
_cell.angle_alpha   90.00
_cell.angle_beta   90.00
_cell.angle_gamma   90.00
#
_symmetry.space_group_name_H-M   'P 1'
#
loop_
_entity.id
_entity.type
_entity.pdbx_description
1 polymer ?
#
loop_
_entity_poly.entity_id
_entity_poly.type
_entity_poly.pdbx_seq_one_letter_code
_entity_poly.pdbx_strand_id
1 'polypeptide(L)'
;MRLVSASEAAQRTYDLVVIGGGLTGALVARRVARAGRRVLILEAGPGAAASYTGYQQYLNNYYRALAKIPEAPFPSNPNAPEPTVLDPTQIQPGHPDTNGYFVQLGPLPFRSTYATYLGGTTLHWLGTSLRMLPEDFALRSRFGVASDWPISYADLAPWYAEAERQIGVSANVDEQAYGGVTFPPGYVYPMHGLPPSVVDQRLAGDLAGMRFDIDGEQHPLDVIGTPASRNGIPNEAYDGGKGYRPVGAVHNPAIGHRCQGNSSCVPICPVQAKFNALKIRQHRLRTSRHGGAGGGEPARHRPR
;
A
#
# COMPACT_ATOMS: atom_id res chain seq x y z
N MET A 1 6.53 0.84 17.99
CA MET A 1 7.56 1.78 17.48
C MET A 1 7.52 3.03 18.34
N ARG A 2 8.63 3.31 19.02
CA ARG A 2 8.83 4.49 19.88
C ARG A 2 9.63 5.51 19.07
N LEU A 3 9.18 6.76 19.03
CA LEU A 3 9.99 7.87 18.52
C LEU A 3 11.06 8.19 19.56
N VAL A 4 12.28 8.44 19.11
CA VAL A 4 13.45 8.73 19.95
C VAL A 4 14.16 9.96 19.38
N SER A 5 14.85 10.72 20.23
CA SER A 5 15.68 11.83 19.75
C SER A 5 16.87 11.31 18.93
N ALA A 6 17.46 12.18 18.12
CA ALA A 6 18.70 11.85 17.40
C ALA A 6 19.84 11.46 18.36
N SER A 7 19.94 12.12 19.52
CA SER A 7 20.92 11.78 20.56
C SER A 7 20.67 10.40 21.18
N GLU A 8 19.41 10.06 21.50
CA GLU A 8 19.06 8.72 22.00
C GLU A 8 19.30 7.64 20.95
N ALA A 9 19.03 7.94 19.67
CA ALA A 9 19.30 7.02 18.56
C ALA A 9 20.82 6.77 18.40
N ALA A 10 21.64 7.82 18.44
CA ALA A 10 23.09 7.71 18.28
C ALA A 10 23.78 6.92 19.42
N GLN A 11 23.15 6.85 20.60
CA GLN A 11 23.67 6.14 21.77
C GLN A 11 23.33 4.64 21.78
N ARG A 12 22.67 4.12 20.73
CA ARG A 12 22.21 2.73 20.66
C ARG A 12 22.80 1.99 19.48
N THR A 13 23.01 0.69 19.66
CA THR A 13 23.33 -0.23 18.57
C THR A 13 22.05 -0.80 17.98
N TYR A 14 21.99 -0.86 16.66
CA TYR A 14 20.89 -1.46 15.90
C TYR A 14 21.43 -2.59 15.04
N ASP A 15 20.62 -3.63 14.85
CA ASP A 15 20.93 -4.73 13.93
C ASP A 15 20.63 -4.34 12.48
N LEU A 16 19.72 -3.38 12.27
CA LEU A 16 19.37 -2.83 10.97
C LEU A 16 18.96 -1.36 11.10
N VAL A 17 19.45 -0.53 10.18
CA VAL A 17 18.98 0.84 9.96
C VAL A 17 18.28 0.89 8.62
N VAL A 18 17.03 1.34 8.62
CA VAL A 18 16.19 1.52 7.43
C VAL A 18 16.06 3.02 7.17
N ILE A 19 16.38 3.46 5.96
CA ILE A 19 16.20 4.83 5.52
C ILE A 19 14.89 4.91 4.70
N GLY A 20 13.92 5.66 5.21
CA GLY A 20 12.57 5.77 4.67
C GLY A 20 11.54 4.94 5.44
N GLY A 21 10.55 5.62 6.01
CA GLY A 21 9.41 5.05 6.72
C GLY A 21 8.19 4.76 5.85
N GLY A 22 8.39 4.61 4.53
CA GLY A 22 7.38 4.21 3.56
C GLY A 22 7.07 2.70 3.58
N LEU A 23 6.32 2.22 2.58
CA LEU A 23 5.86 0.82 2.49
C LEU A 23 7.00 -0.19 2.62
N THR A 24 7.98 -0.13 1.73
CA THR A 24 9.08 -1.10 1.67
C THR A 24 9.89 -1.10 2.96
N GLY A 25 10.30 0.08 3.44
CA GLY A 25 11.06 0.23 4.67
C GLY A 25 10.30 -0.29 5.89
N ALA A 26 9.00 0.01 6.00
CA ALA A 26 8.15 -0.48 7.08
C ALA A 26 7.99 -2.02 7.04
N LEU A 27 7.89 -2.63 5.86
CA LEU A 27 7.79 -4.08 5.71
C LEU A 27 9.07 -4.81 6.13
N VAL A 28 10.22 -4.33 5.65
CA VAL A 28 11.53 -4.87 6.04
C VAL A 28 11.74 -4.72 7.54
N ALA A 29 11.53 -3.52 8.08
CA ALA A 29 11.67 -3.26 9.51
C ALA A 29 10.76 -4.16 10.34
N ARG A 30 9.50 -4.37 9.93
CA ARG A 30 8.59 -5.29 10.61
C ARG A 30 9.11 -6.73 10.60
N ARG A 31 9.60 -7.21 9.46
CA ARG A 31 10.11 -8.59 9.32
C ARG A 31 11.31 -8.84 10.23
N VAL A 32 12.24 -7.88 10.28
CA VAL A 32 13.46 -7.96 11.10
C VAL A 32 13.14 -7.79 12.59
N ALA A 33 12.28 -6.82 12.94
CA ALA A 33 11.84 -6.65 14.33
C ALA A 33 11.08 -7.87 14.88
N ARG A 34 10.28 -8.55 14.05
CA ARG A 34 9.61 -9.82 14.42
C ARG A 34 10.58 -10.96 14.71
N ALA A 35 11.80 -10.89 14.18
CA ALA A 35 12.87 -11.84 14.49
C ALA A 35 13.65 -11.45 15.77
N GLY A 36 13.13 -10.53 16.59
CA GLY A 36 13.74 -10.10 17.85
C GLY A 36 14.90 -9.12 17.71
N ARG A 37 15.12 -8.60 16.50
CA ARG A 37 16.22 -7.66 16.19
C ARG A 37 15.81 -6.21 16.44
N ARG A 38 16.78 -5.37 16.80
CA ARG A 38 16.62 -3.93 17.00
C ARG A 38 16.75 -3.21 15.66
N VAL A 39 15.69 -2.52 15.27
CA VAL A 39 15.63 -1.78 14.00
C VAL A 39 15.44 -0.29 14.27
N LEU A 40 16.24 0.54 13.61
CA LEU A 40 16.03 1.98 13.50
C LEU A 40 15.39 2.28 12.14
N ILE A 41 14.34 3.10 12.12
CA ILE A 41 13.81 3.67 10.89
C ILE A 41 14.09 5.18 10.96
N LEU A 42 14.81 5.68 9.97
CA LEU A 42 15.02 7.11 9.75
C LEU A 42 14.06 7.58 8.67
N GLU A 43 13.32 8.66 8.93
CA GLU A 43 12.38 9.26 8.00
C GLU A 43 12.67 10.76 7.93
N ALA A 44 12.71 11.31 6.72
CA ALA A 44 13.08 12.70 6.49
C ALA A 44 11.98 13.65 6.95
N GLY A 45 10.72 13.26 6.74
CA GLY A 45 9.58 14.11 7.08
C GLY A 45 8.83 13.75 8.36
N PRO A 46 7.77 14.53 8.67
CA PRO A 46 7.07 14.41 9.93
C PRO A 46 6.18 13.15 9.99
N GLY A 47 5.91 12.72 11.22
CA GLY A 47 5.07 11.56 11.52
C GLY A 47 3.62 11.87 11.94
N ALA A 48 3.12 13.08 11.65
CA ALA A 48 1.86 13.58 12.21
C ALA A 48 0.65 12.70 11.88
N ALA A 49 0.61 12.10 10.68
CA ALA A 49 -0.46 11.19 10.24
C ALA A 49 -0.63 9.94 11.12
N ALA A 50 0.36 9.58 11.94
CA ALA A 50 0.25 8.47 12.87
C ALA A 50 -0.67 8.78 14.08
N SER A 51 -1.02 10.04 14.31
CA SER A 51 -1.90 10.50 15.39
C SER A 51 -3.27 10.91 14.84
N TYR A 52 -4.30 10.88 15.69
CA TYR A 52 -5.64 11.36 15.31
C TYR A 52 -5.59 12.83 14.89
N THR A 53 -5.06 13.70 15.76
CA THR A 53 -4.99 15.14 15.52
C THR A 53 -4.23 15.49 14.25
N GLY A 54 -3.07 14.87 14.02
CA GLY A 54 -2.29 15.12 12.80
C GLY A 54 -2.98 14.63 11.54
N TYR A 55 -3.67 13.49 11.59
CA TYR A 55 -4.45 13.00 10.45
C TYR A 55 -5.66 13.91 10.15
N GLN A 56 -6.35 14.39 11.19
CA GLN A 56 -7.43 15.39 11.03
C GLN A 56 -6.93 16.70 10.45
N GLN A 57 -5.72 17.14 10.83
CA GLN A 57 -5.11 18.32 10.23
C GLN A 57 -4.87 18.14 8.73
N TYR A 58 -4.35 17.00 8.29
CA TYR A 58 -4.17 16.71 6.86
C TYR A 58 -5.51 16.66 6.11
N LEU A 59 -6.56 16.10 6.72
CA LEU A 59 -7.91 16.15 6.15
C LEU A 59 -8.42 17.60 6.01
N ASN A 60 -8.24 18.43 7.03
CA ASN A 60 -8.63 19.83 6.98
C ASN A 60 -7.85 20.61 5.92
N ASN A 61 -6.55 20.36 5.77
CA ASN A 61 -5.74 20.93 4.70
C ASN A 61 -6.32 20.57 3.33
N TYR A 62 -6.62 19.28 3.12
CA TYR A 62 -7.26 18.80 1.89
C TYR A 62 -8.60 19.48 1.63
N TYR A 63 -9.48 19.59 2.63
CA TYR A 63 -10.79 20.22 2.47
C TYR A 63 -10.67 21.70 2.12
N ARG A 64 -9.68 22.41 2.67
CA ARG A 64 -9.43 23.83 2.41
C ARG A 64 -8.62 24.11 1.14
N ALA A 65 -7.91 23.12 0.60
CA ALA A 65 -7.10 23.30 -0.60
C ALA A 65 -7.97 23.67 -1.81
N LEU A 66 -7.52 24.67 -2.58
CA LEU A 66 -8.19 25.04 -3.84
C LEU A 66 -8.02 23.95 -4.90
N ALA A 67 -6.79 23.46 -5.06
CA ALA A 67 -6.48 22.33 -5.92
C ALA A 67 -6.48 21.02 -5.13
N LYS A 68 -7.24 20.02 -5.59
CA LYS A 68 -7.39 18.70 -4.93
C LYS A 68 -6.32 17.70 -5.42
N ILE A 69 -5.06 18.13 -5.42
CA ILE A 69 -3.91 17.34 -5.90
C ILE A 69 -3.42 16.31 -4.86
N PRO A 70 -2.60 15.31 -5.24
CA PRO A 70 -2.03 14.31 -4.33
C PRO A 70 -1.32 14.91 -3.10
N GLU A 71 -0.64 16.05 -3.27
CA GLU A 71 0.16 16.72 -2.23
C GLU A 71 -0.68 17.65 -1.33
N ALA A 72 -1.91 17.99 -1.71
CA ALA A 72 -2.74 19.00 -1.03
C ALA A 72 -2.95 18.81 0.49
N PRO A 73 -3.07 17.58 1.03
CA PRO A 73 -3.19 17.38 2.49
C PRO A 73 -1.89 17.70 3.26
N PHE A 74 -0.74 17.63 2.59
CA PHE A 74 0.57 17.50 3.20
C PHE A 74 1.36 18.82 3.11
N PRO A 75 1.70 19.46 4.23
CA PRO A 75 2.41 20.74 4.21
C PRO A 75 3.88 20.61 3.79
N SER A 76 4.30 21.42 2.82
CA SER A 76 5.70 21.48 2.37
C SER A 76 6.68 21.63 3.53
N ASN A 77 7.74 20.82 3.49
CA ASN A 77 8.81 20.80 4.49
C ASN A 77 10.14 21.18 3.82
N PRO A 78 10.72 22.36 4.10
CA PRO A 78 12.00 22.77 3.52
C PRO A 78 13.17 21.83 3.83
N ASN A 79 13.08 21.07 4.93
CA ASN A 79 14.12 20.10 5.32
C ASN A 79 13.91 18.71 4.69
N ALA A 80 12.77 18.48 4.06
CA ALA A 80 12.45 17.25 3.34
C ALA A 80 11.57 17.58 2.12
N PRO A 81 12.09 18.35 1.15
CA PRO A 81 11.33 18.78 -0.02
C PRO A 81 10.89 17.58 -0.87
N GLU A 82 9.77 17.75 -1.55
CA GLU A 82 9.14 16.74 -2.41
C GLU A 82 8.57 17.40 -3.67
N PRO A 83 8.47 16.68 -4.81
CA PRO A 83 7.86 17.20 -6.02
C PRO A 83 6.34 17.32 -5.87
N THR A 84 5.75 18.33 -6.50
CA THR A 84 4.29 18.46 -6.65
C THR A 84 3.86 18.25 -8.09
N VAL A 85 2.63 17.76 -8.31
CA VAL A 85 2.09 17.59 -9.67
C VAL A 85 1.91 18.91 -10.41
N LEU A 86 2.05 20.04 -9.69
CA LEU A 86 2.01 21.38 -10.25
C LEU A 86 3.40 21.91 -10.67
N ASP A 87 4.49 21.22 -10.32
CA ASP A 87 5.85 21.60 -10.67
C ASP A 87 6.15 21.51 -12.18
N PRO A 88 5.80 20.41 -12.89
CA PRO A 88 6.38 20.16 -14.20
C PRO A 88 5.78 21.07 -15.27
N THR A 89 6.63 21.87 -15.91
CA THR A 89 6.27 22.71 -17.07
C THR A 89 6.81 22.10 -18.37
N GLN A 90 6.53 22.73 -19.51
CA GLN A 90 7.11 22.29 -20.78
C GLN A 90 8.62 22.60 -20.79
N ILE A 91 9.44 21.56 -20.90
CA ILE A 91 10.90 21.69 -20.98
C ILE A 91 11.27 22.33 -22.32
N GLN A 92 12.07 23.39 -22.28
CA GLN A 92 12.57 24.05 -23.48
C GLN A 92 13.77 23.28 -24.04
N PRO A 93 13.85 23.02 -25.36
CA PRO A 93 14.99 22.33 -25.95
C PRO A 93 16.32 23.01 -25.60
N GLY A 94 17.29 22.23 -25.10
CA GLY A 94 18.62 22.73 -24.73
C GLY A 94 18.69 23.45 -23.37
N HIS A 95 17.58 23.62 -22.65
CA HIS A 95 17.54 24.29 -21.36
C HIS A 95 16.85 23.43 -20.29
N PRO A 96 17.48 23.17 -19.14
CA PRO A 96 16.82 22.43 -18.07
C PRO A 96 15.67 23.25 -17.46
N ASP A 97 14.56 22.58 -17.13
CA ASP A 97 13.53 23.17 -16.27
C ASP A 97 13.98 23.07 -14.81
N THR A 98 14.07 24.21 -14.13
CA THR A 98 14.50 24.34 -12.74
C THR A 98 13.41 24.92 -11.84
N ASN A 99 12.16 25.01 -12.32
CA ASN A 99 11.07 25.66 -11.57
C ASN A 99 10.54 24.81 -10.41
N GLY A 100 10.66 23.49 -10.52
CA GLY A 100 10.17 22.53 -9.53
C GLY A 100 11.27 21.93 -8.66
N TYR A 101 10.89 20.96 -7.82
CA TYR A 101 11.85 20.19 -7.04
C TYR A 101 12.83 19.40 -7.93
N PHE A 102 12.33 18.80 -9.02
CA PHE A 102 13.18 18.14 -10.00
C PHE A 102 13.77 19.15 -10.98
N VAL A 103 15.09 19.04 -11.19
CA VAL A 103 15.75 19.63 -12.37
C VAL A 103 15.58 18.66 -13.53
N GLN A 104 14.89 19.08 -14.58
CA GLN A 104 14.48 18.18 -15.66
C GLN A 104 15.08 18.61 -17.00
N LEU A 105 15.50 17.63 -17.79
CA LEU A 105 15.99 17.80 -19.16
C LEU A 105 15.38 16.73 -20.06
N GLY A 106 15.15 17.07 -21.32
CA GLY A 106 14.63 16.15 -22.32
C GLY A 106 13.34 16.66 -22.97
N PRO A 107 12.78 15.89 -23.90
CA PRO A 107 11.63 16.33 -24.69
C PRO A 107 10.30 16.32 -23.90
N LEU A 108 10.25 15.60 -22.78
CA LEU A 108 9.02 15.41 -21.99
C LEU A 108 9.33 15.56 -20.49
N PRO A 109 8.51 16.33 -19.74
CA PRO A 109 8.65 16.40 -18.29
C PRO A 109 8.22 15.10 -17.60
N PHE A 110 8.96 14.71 -16.58
CA PHE A 110 8.59 13.64 -15.65
C PHE A 110 7.56 14.16 -14.64
N ARG A 111 6.30 13.71 -14.79
CA ARG A 111 5.14 14.23 -14.05
C ARG A 111 4.71 13.39 -12.85
N SER A 112 5.59 12.55 -12.32
CA SER A 112 5.29 11.76 -11.12
C SER A 112 5.72 12.48 -9.86
N THR A 113 5.10 12.13 -8.73
CA THR A 113 5.43 12.68 -7.42
C THR A 113 5.61 11.59 -6.38
N TYR A 114 6.06 11.99 -5.19
CA TYR A 114 6.17 11.12 -4.02
C TYR A 114 5.94 11.93 -2.75
N ALA A 115 5.74 11.24 -1.62
CA ALA A 115 5.53 11.89 -0.34
C ALA A 115 6.69 11.63 0.64
N THR A 116 7.26 12.68 1.23
CA THR A 116 8.32 12.66 2.26
C THR A 116 7.71 12.79 3.65
N TYR A 117 6.95 11.79 4.08
CA TYR A 117 6.35 11.72 5.42
C TYR A 117 6.44 10.29 5.94
N LEU A 118 6.30 10.09 7.24
CA LEU A 118 6.14 8.74 7.76
C LEU A 118 4.89 8.08 7.14
N GLY A 119 5.08 6.97 6.43
CA GLY A 119 4.07 6.33 5.59
C GLY A 119 4.35 6.43 4.09
N GLY A 120 5.15 7.42 3.68
CA GLY A 120 5.57 7.68 2.31
C GLY A 120 4.40 7.88 1.34
N THR A 121 4.66 7.65 0.05
CA THR A 121 3.69 7.77 -1.05
C THR A 121 2.41 6.94 -0.85
N THR A 122 2.41 5.92 0.01
CA THR A 122 1.16 5.18 0.33
C THR A 122 0.14 6.00 1.14
N LEU A 123 0.48 7.21 1.58
CA LEU A 123 -0.49 8.14 2.14
C LEU A 123 -1.45 8.63 1.04
N HIS A 124 -0.94 9.00 -0.14
CA HIS A 124 -1.74 9.53 -1.26
C HIS A 124 -1.89 8.64 -2.48
N TRP A 125 -1.35 7.42 -2.49
CA TRP A 125 -1.58 6.48 -3.60
C TRP A 125 -3.06 6.07 -3.76
N LEU A 126 -3.43 5.51 -4.90
CA LEU A 126 -4.80 5.07 -5.17
C LEU A 126 -5.17 3.77 -4.41
N GLY A 127 -4.18 2.94 -4.09
CA GLY A 127 -4.37 1.61 -3.51
C GLY A 127 -4.60 0.50 -4.54
N THR A 128 -4.31 0.74 -5.82
CA THR A 128 -4.28 -0.30 -6.87
C THR A 128 -3.18 -1.31 -6.59
N SER A 129 -3.45 -2.60 -6.75
CA SER A 129 -2.56 -3.68 -6.32
C SER A 129 -2.53 -4.84 -7.31
N LEU A 130 -2.15 -4.52 -8.55
CA LEU A 130 -2.01 -5.48 -9.64
C LEU A 130 -0.76 -6.34 -9.44
N ARG A 131 -0.82 -7.60 -9.87
CA ARG A 131 0.38 -8.41 -10.12
C ARG A 131 0.93 -8.06 -11.50
N MET A 132 2.24 -8.20 -11.68
CA MET A 132 2.83 -8.24 -13.02
C MET A 132 2.38 -9.52 -13.73
N LEU A 133 2.33 -9.48 -15.06
CA LEU A 133 2.06 -10.66 -15.89
C LEU A 133 3.31 -11.53 -15.97
N PRO A 134 3.20 -12.86 -16.17
CA PRO A 134 4.36 -13.72 -16.38
C PRO A 134 5.30 -13.24 -17.49
N GLU A 135 4.75 -12.67 -18.55
CA GLU A 135 5.49 -12.16 -19.71
C GLU A 135 6.35 -10.93 -19.37
N ASP A 136 5.96 -10.14 -18.36
CA ASP A 136 6.73 -8.97 -17.93
C ASP A 136 8.11 -9.34 -17.37
N PHE A 137 8.30 -10.60 -16.95
CA PHE A 137 9.58 -11.12 -16.48
C PHE A 137 10.52 -11.55 -17.60
N ALA A 138 10.04 -11.63 -18.84
CA ALA A 138 10.77 -12.18 -19.99
C ALA A 138 10.66 -11.31 -21.26
N LEU A 139 10.66 -9.97 -21.10
CA LEU A 139 10.45 -9.02 -22.20
C LEU A 139 11.51 -9.13 -23.32
N ARG A 140 12.78 -9.37 -22.98
CA ARG A 140 13.87 -9.49 -23.96
C ARG A 140 13.74 -10.80 -24.72
N SER A 141 13.60 -11.91 -24.01
CA SER A 141 13.52 -13.24 -24.63
C SER A 141 12.25 -13.44 -25.45
N ARG A 142 11.11 -12.87 -25.04
CA ARG A 142 9.82 -13.03 -25.74
C ARG A 142 9.57 -12.01 -26.84
N PHE A 143 9.93 -10.75 -26.61
CA PHE A 143 9.54 -9.65 -27.48
C PHE A 143 10.73 -8.87 -28.05
N GLY A 144 11.96 -9.23 -27.69
CA GLY A 144 13.12 -8.51 -28.16
C GLY A 144 13.17 -7.07 -27.67
N VAL A 145 12.63 -6.74 -26.50
CA VAL A 145 12.70 -5.38 -25.92
C VAL A 145 13.12 -5.42 -24.45
N ALA A 146 13.59 -4.29 -23.90
CA ALA A 146 13.98 -4.16 -22.49
C ALA A 146 14.96 -5.26 -22.01
N SER A 147 14.80 -5.75 -20.78
CA SER A 147 15.62 -6.80 -20.18
C SER A 147 14.74 -7.85 -19.50
N ASP A 148 15.23 -9.08 -19.43
CA ASP A 148 14.59 -10.13 -18.64
C ASP A 148 14.94 -9.97 -17.17
N TRP A 149 13.99 -10.29 -16.30
CA TRP A 149 14.24 -10.38 -14.87
C TRP A 149 15.03 -11.66 -14.56
N PRO A 150 15.91 -11.65 -13.54
CA PRO A 150 16.63 -12.85 -13.12
C PRO A 150 15.77 -13.83 -12.30
N ILE A 151 14.45 -13.60 -12.26
CA ILE A 151 13.43 -14.39 -11.56
C ILE A 151 12.18 -14.47 -12.45
N SER A 152 11.37 -15.48 -12.23
CA SER A 152 10.09 -15.68 -12.91
C SER A 152 8.91 -15.16 -12.09
N TYR A 153 7.74 -15.09 -12.71
CA TYR A 153 6.49 -14.89 -11.99
C TYR A 153 6.25 -15.95 -10.91
N ALA A 154 6.59 -17.21 -11.18
CA ALA A 154 6.40 -18.30 -10.21
C ALA A 154 7.25 -18.08 -8.95
N ASP A 155 8.45 -17.50 -9.09
CA ASP A 155 9.29 -17.14 -7.95
C ASP A 155 8.65 -16.04 -7.09
N LEU A 156 7.93 -15.10 -7.74
CA LEU A 156 7.30 -13.97 -7.07
C LEU A 156 5.87 -14.25 -6.56
N ALA A 157 5.18 -15.24 -7.11
CA ALA A 157 3.77 -15.54 -6.81
C ALA A 157 3.50 -15.78 -5.31
N PRO A 158 4.33 -16.52 -4.54
CA PRO A 158 4.16 -16.65 -3.09
C PRO A 158 4.30 -15.31 -2.36
N TRP A 159 5.13 -14.40 -2.86
CA TRP A 159 5.35 -13.08 -2.29
C TRP A 159 4.22 -12.11 -2.63
N TYR A 160 3.58 -12.25 -3.79
CA TYR A 160 2.32 -11.55 -4.07
C TYR A 160 1.22 -11.97 -3.09
N ALA A 161 1.04 -13.27 -2.86
CA ALA A 161 0.08 -13.79 -1.87
C ALA A 161 0.33 -13.24 -0.46
N GLU A 162 1.59 -13.20 -0.03
CA GLU A 162 1.96 -12.60 1.25
C GLU A 162 1.72 -11.09 1.28
N ALA A 163 2.08 -10.36 0.22
CA ALA A 163 1.84 -8.93 0.11
C ALA A 163 0.35 -8.60 0.17
N GLU A 164 -0.48 -9.33 -0.57
CA GLU A 164 -1.94 -9.20 -0.60
C GLU A 164 -2.54 -9.35 0.80
N ARG A 165 -2.08 -10.34 1.57
CA ARG A 165 -2.44 -10.51 2.99
C ARG A 165 -2.07 -9.29 3.83
N GLN A 166 -0.86 -8.79 3.64
CA GLN A 166 -0.30 -7.74 4.48
C GLN A 166 -0.95 -6.38 4.24
N ILE A 167 -1.33 -6.08 3.00
CA ILE A 167 -1.94 -4.81 2.61
C ILE A 167 -3.47 -4.88 2.53
N GLY A 168 -4.06 -6.07 2.66
CA GLY A 168 -5.50 -6.30 2.65
C GLY A 168 -6.09 -6.00 1.28
N VAL A 169 -5.76 -6.83 0.30
CA VAL A 169 -6.31 -6.70 -1.05
C VAL A 169 -7.73 -7.26 -1.11
N SER A 170 -8.62 -6.48 -1.74
CA SER A 170 -9.98 -6.84 -2.16
C SER A 170 -9.97 -7.12 -3.66
N ALA A 171 -10.26 -8.36 -4.06
CA ALA A 171 -10.35 -8.81 -5.45
C ALA A 171 -11.03 -10.18 -5.53
N ASN A 172 -11.38 -10.63 -6.74
CA ASN A 172 -11.87 -11.99 -6.98
C ASN A 172 -10.93 -12.72 -7.94
N VAL A 173 -10.70 -14.02 -7.70
CA VAL A 173 -9.69 -14.80 -8.43
C VAL A 173 -10.06 -14.97 -9.91
N ASP A 174 -11.33 -15.19 -10.19
CA ASP A 174 -11.90 -15.29 -11.54
C ASP A 174 -11.65 -14.02 -12.37
N GLU A 175 -11.73 -12.84 -11.74
CA GLU A 175 -11.42 -11.57 -12.41
C GLU A 175 -9.92 -11.34 -12.59
N GLN A 176 -9.06 -11.92 -11.75
CA GLN A 176 -7.62 -11.66 -11.76
C GLN A 176 -6.78 -12.74 -12.48
N ALA A 177 -7.38 -13.86 -12.86
CA ALA A 177 -6.71 -14.96 -13.55
C ALA A 177 -6.62 -14.70 -15.07
N TYR A 178 -6.06 -13.57 -15.47
CA TYR A 178 -5.87 -13.17 -16.87
C TYR A 178 -4.39 -13.05 -17.23
N GLY A 179 -4.07 -13.05 -18.53
CA GLY A 179 -2.70 -12.82 -19.02
C GLY A 179 -1.67 -13.75 -18.39
N GLY A 180 -1.98 -15.04 -18.27
CA GLY A 180 -1.08 -16.05 -17.69
C GLY A 180 -0.95 -16.03 -16.15
N VAL A 181 -1.55 -15.07 -15.46
CA VAL A 181 -1.59 -15.03 -13.99
C VAL A 181 -2.36 -16.23 -13.47
N THR A 182 -1.71 -17.03 -12.61
CA THR A 182 -2.30 -18.24 -12.03
C THR A 182 -2.32 -18.17 -10.51
N PHE A 183 -3.27 -18.87 -9.92
CA PHE A 183 -3.45 -18.98 -8.48
C PHE A 183 -3.46 -20.46 -8.06
N PRO A 184 -2.84 -20.83 -6.93
CA PRO A 184 -2.91 -22.19 -6.42
C PRO A 184 -4.36 -22.63 -6.16
N PRO A 185 -4.68 -23.93 -6.27
CA PRO A 185 -6.00 -24.44 -5.91
C PRO A 185 -6.43 -24.01 -4.51
N GLY A 186 -7.66 -23.51 -4.39
CA GLY A 186 -8.21 -23.01 -3.12
C GLY A 186 -7.69 -21.64 -2.67
N TYR A 187 -6.83 -20.98 -3.46
CA TYR A 187 -6.44 -19.60 -3.19
C TYR A 187 -7.67 -18.70 -3.25
N VAL A 188 -7.79 -17.81 -2.27
CA VAL A 188 -8.75 -16.71 -2.25
C VAL A 188 -8.05 -15.43 -1.80
N TYR A 189 -8.50 -14.29 -2.31
CA TYR A 189 -8.03 -13.00 -1.80
C TYR A 189 -8.48 -12.77 -0.34
N PRO A 190 -7.75 -11.94 0.43
CA PRO A 190 -8.15 -11.57 1.81
C PRO A 190 -9.58 -11.06 1.91
N MET A 191 -10.03 -10.31 0.91
CA MET A 191 -11.37 -9.77 0.82
C MET A 191 -11.90 -9.98 -0.60
N HIS A 192 -13.22 -10.12 -0.73
CA HIS A 192 -13.92 -10.10 -2.01
C HIS A 192 -13.68 -8.78 -2.75
N GLY A 193 -13.79 -8.82 -4.08
CA GLY A 193 -13.78 -7.62 -4.92
C GLY A 193 -14.75 -6.55 -4.42
N LEU A 194 -14.37 -5.29 -4.60
CA LEU A 194 -15.26 -4.18 -4.25
C LEU A 194 -16.45 -4.18 -5.22
N PRO A 195 -17.69 -3.99 -4.73
CA PRO A 195 -18.85 -3.89 -5.61
C PRO A 195 -18.65 -2.78 -6.65
N PRO A 196 -18.92 -3.05 -7.95
CA PRO A 196 -18.79 -2.04 -9.00
C PRO A 196 -19.84 -0.95 -8.83
N SER A 197 -19.49 0.29 -9.18
CA SER A 197 -20.45 1.39 -9.23
C SER A 197 -21.46 1.19 -10.36
N VAL A 198 -22.54 1.97 -10.38
CA VAL A 198 -23.52 1.95 -11.49
C VAL A 198 -22.85 2.31 -12.82
N VAL A 199 -21.86 3.20 -12.81
CA VAL A 199 -21.10 3.57 -14.01
C VAL A 199 -20.27 2.38 -14.51
N ASP A 200 -19.59 1.69 -13.60
CA ASP A 200 -18.80 0.50 -13.95
C ASP A 200 -19.69 -0.62 -14.52
N GLN A 201 -20.85 -0.85 -13.89
CA GLN A 201 -21.84 -1.83 -14.37
C GLN A 201 -22.37 -1.47 -15.75
N ARG A 202 -22.65 -0.19 -16.01
CA ARG A 202 -23.12 0.28 -17.31
C ARG A 202 -22.06 0.11 -18.38
N LEU A 203 -20.82 0.49 -18.09
CA LEU A 203 -19.68 0.30 -18.98
C LEU A 203 -19.48 -1.18 -19.33
N ALA A 204 -19.46 -2.05 -18.32
CA ALA A 204 -19.33 -3.50 -18.52
C ALA A 204 -20.47 -4.07 -19.38
N GLY A 205 -21.70 -3.62 -19.16
CA GLY A 205 -22.86 -4.04 -19.95
C GLY A 205 -22.80 -3.57 -21.41
N ASP A 206 -22.43 -2.31 -21.65
CA ASP A 206 -22.35 -1.75 -23.00
C ASP A 206 -21.19 -2.34 -23.82
N LEU A 207 -20.13 -2.84 -23.15
CA LEU A 207 -18.98 -3.48 -23.80
C LEU A 207 -19.09 -5.01 -23.88
N ALA A 208 -20.14 -5.61 -23.31
CA ALA A 208 -20.27 -7.06 -23.24
C ALA A 208 -20.29 -7.71 -24.63
N GLY A 209 -19.39 -8.67 -24.85
CA GLY A 209 -19.25 -9.38 -26.13
C GLY A 209 -18.53 -8.60 -27.22
N MET A 210 -18.08 -7.36 -26.94
CA MET A 210 -17.25 -6.61 -27.86
C MET A 210 -15.91 -7.32 -28.06
N ARG A 211 -15.42 -7.27 -29.30
CA ARG A 211 -14.10 -7.77 -29.68
C ARG A 211 -13.35 -6.66 -30.41
N PHE A 212 -12.03 -6.68 -30.31
CA PHE A 212 -11.18 -5.77 -31.04
C PHE A 212 -10.12 -6.54 -31.82
N ASP A 213 -9.76 -5.97 -32.97
CA ASP A 213 -8.73 -6.52 -33.85
C ASP A 213 -7.36 -6.04 -33.38
N ILE A 214 -6.44 -6.98 -33.20
CA ILE A 214 -5.00 -6.70 -33.10
C ILE A 214 -4.32 -7.55 -34.17
N ASP A 215 -3.71 -6.91 -35.16
CA ASP A 215 -2.97 -7.59 -36.24
C ASP A 215 -3.76 -8.70 -36.95
N GLY A 216 -5.08 -8.51 -37.14
CA GLY A 216 -5.97 -9.47 -37.78
C GLY A 216 -6.52 -10.57 -36.86
N GLU A 217 -6.15 -10.55 -35.58
CA GLU A 217 -6.68 -11.46 -34.56
C GLU A 217 -7.76 -10.75 -33.71
N GLN A 218 -8.88 -11.45 -33.51
CA GLN A 218 -10.02 -10.92 -32.75
C GLN A 218 -9.91 -11.28 -31.27
N HIS A 219 -9.71 -10.29 -30.41
CA HIS A 219 -9.59 -10.46 -28.96
C HIS A 219 -10.85 -9.98 -28.22
N PRO A 220 -11.30 -10.69 -27.17
CA PRO A 220 -12.40 -10.21 -26.34
C PRO A 220 -12.00 -8.95 -25.56
N LEU A 221 -12.94 -8.04 -25.37
CA LEU A 221 -12.79 -6.90 -24.47
C LEU A 221 -13.53 -7.18 -23.16
N ASP A 222 -12.76 -7.42 -22.09
CA ASP A 222 -13.29 -7.69 -20.76
C ASP A 222 -13.18 -6.46 -19.85
N VAL A 223 -14.23 -6.22 -19.06
CA VAL A 223 -14.24 -5.21 -17.99
C VAL A 223 -14.27 -5.93 -16.65
N ILE A 224 -13.15 -5.89 -15.93
CA ILE A 224 -12.94 -6.59 -14.66
C ILE A 224 -12.67 -5.63 -13.50
N GLY A 225 -12.99 -6.07 -12.28
CA GLY A 225 -12.63 -5.34 -11.07
C GLY A 225 -11.11 -5.17 -10.94
N THR A 226 -10.67 -3.98 -10.52
CA THR A 226 -9.25 -3.74 -10.20
C THR A 226 -8.95 -4.18 -8.76
N PRO A 227 -7.91 -5.00 -8.53
CA PRO A 227 -7.53 -5.43 -7.19
C PRO A 227 -7.05 -4.22 -6.38
N ALA A 228 -7.63 -4.06 -5.20
CA ALA A 228 -7.43 -2.86 -4.40
C ALA A 228 -7.03 -3.17 -2.95
N SER A 229 -5.93 -2.56 -2.48
CA SER A 229 -5.54 -2.47 -1.07
C SER A 229 -6.50 -1.58 -0.27
N ARG A 230 -7.76 -1.99 -0.21
CA ARG A 230 -8.88 -1.25 0.35
C ARG A 230 -9.80 -2.23 1.04
N ASN A 231 -10.20 -1.91 2.27
CA ASN A 231 -11.03 -2.80 3.06
C ASN A 231 -12.43 -2.97 2.44
N GLY A 232 -12.69 -4.14 1.86
CA GLY A 232 -13.96 -4.57 1.27
C GLY A 232 -14.72 -5.54 2.17
N ILE A 233 -15.23 -6.63 1.59
CA ILE A 233 -15.88 -7.73 2.33
C ILE A 233 -14.86 -8.80 2.66
N PRO A 234 -14.51 -9.07 3.95
CA PRO A 234 -13.71 -10.20 4.35
C PRO A 234 -14.16 -11.47 3.68
N ASN A 235 -13.21 -12.19 3.09
CA ASN A 235 -13.49 -13.49 2.54
C ASN A 235 -13.44 -14.52 3.68
N GLU A 236 -14.55 -15.18 3.94
CA GLU A 236 -14.68 -16.16 5.04
C GLU A 236 -13.82 -17.41 4.79
N ALA A 237 -13.59 -17.77 3.52
CA ALA A 237 -12.74 -18.90 3.15
C ALA A 237 -11.24 -18.62 3.35
N TYR A 238 -10.84 -17.38 3.63
CA TYR A 238 -9.43 -17.00 3.77
C TYR A 238 -8.73 -17.71 4.94
N ASP A 239 -7.43 -17.97 4.81
CA ASP A 239 -6.60 -18.69 5.81
C ASP A 239 -7.22 -20.02 6.28
N GLY A 240 -7.72 -20.81 5.32
CA GLY A 240 -8.34 -22.11 5.59
C GLY A 240 -9.67 -22.00 6.33
N GLY A 241 -10.49 -20.99 6.01
CA GLY A 241 -11.80 -20.77 6.63
C GLY A 241 -11.78 -19.96 7.93
N LYS A 242 -10.64 -19.40 8.34
CA LYS A 242 -10.56 -18.53 9.52
C LYS A 242 -11.03 -17.10 9.24
N GLY A 243 -11.23 -16.78 7.97
CA GLY A 243 -11.56 -15.45 7.49
C GLY A 243 -10.37 -14.48 7.58
N TYR A 244 -10.57 -13.31 6.99
CA TYR A 244 -9.62 -12.19 7.09
C TYR A 244 -10.15 -11.11 8.03
N ARG A 245 -9.27 -10.51 8.84
CA ARG A 245 -9.62 -9.36 9.68
C ARG A 245 -9.04 -8.06 9.12
N PRO A 246 -9.85 -7.17 8.54
CA PRO A 246 -9.37 -5.90 8.02
C PRO A 246 -8.72 -5.03 9.09
N VAL A 247 -7.61 -4.38 8.72
CA VAL A 247 -6.92 -3.42 9.60
C VAL A 247 -7.56 -2.04 9.41
N GLY A 248 -8.16 -1.51 10.48
CA GLY A 248 -8.83 -0.21 10.50
C GLY A 248 -7.86 0.98 10.46
N ALA A 249 -8.33 2.14 10.91
CA ALA A 249 -7.52 3.36 10.93
C ALA A 249 -6.40 3.32 11.98
N VAL A 250 -5.26 3.94 11.68
CA VAL A 250 -4.04 3.93 12.51
C VAL A 250 -4.29 4.46 13.92
N HIS A 251 -5.13 5.48 14.05
CA HIS A 251 -5.39 6.20 15.30
C HIS A 251 -6.71 5.82 15.97
N ASN A 252 -7.62 5.11 15.29
CA ASN A 252 -8.92 4.72 15.83
C ASN A 252 -9.28 3.31 15.30
N PRO A 253 -9.16 2.27 16.14
CA PRO A 253 -9.41 0.90 15.73
C PRO A 253 -10.91 0.56 15.58
N ALA A 254 -11.83 1.51 15.75
CA ALA A 254 -13.26 1.29 15.51
C ALA A 254 -13.69 1.69 14.09
N ILE A 255 -12.86 2.41 13.34
CA ILE A 255 -13.20 2.94 12.01
C ILE A 255 -12.26 2.37 10.94
N GLY A 256 -12.64 2.56 9.68
CA GLY A 256 -11.81 2.17 8.54
C GLY A 256 -11.81 0.68 8.23
N HIS A 257 -12.63 -0.13 8.91
CA HIS A 257 -12.77 -1.56 8.60
C HIS A 257 -13.48 -1.84 7.28
N ARG A 258 -14.11 -0.83 6.67
CA ARG A 258 -14.81 -0.90 5.39
C ARG A 258 -14.64 0.39 4.62
N CYS A 259 -14.55 0.29 3.29
CA CYS A 259 -14.69 1.43 2.40
C CYS A 259 -16.08 2.05 2.58
N GLN A 260 -16.13 3.38 2.66
CA GLN A 260 -17.37 4.15 2.79
C GLN A 260 -17.65 5.02 1.56
N GLY A 261 -16.99 4.76 0.42
CA GLY A 261 -17.26 5.50 -0.82
C GLY A 261 -16.92 6.99 -0.77
N ASN A 262 -15.92 7.40 0.02
CA ASN A 262 -15.55 8.83 0.17
C ASN A 262 -15.03 9.49 -1.12
N SER A 263 -14.75 8.71 -2.17
CA SER A 263 -14.21 9.17 -3.47
C SER A 263 -12.97 10.07 -3.38
N SER A 264 -12.19 9.93 -2.30
CA SER A 264 -10.96 10.67 -2.03
C SER A 264 -9.80 9.73 -1.71
N CYS A 265 -9.77 8.58 -2.39
CA CYS A 265 -8.68 7.59 -2.24
C CYS A 265 -7.31 8.27 -2.43
N VAL A 266 -7.21 9.10 -3.46
CA VAL A 266 -6.20 10.16 -3.61
C VAL A 266 -6.92 11.48 -3.34
N PRO A 267 -6.35 12.41 -2.56
CA PRO A 267 -5.05 12.32 -1.88
C PRO A 267 -5.09 11.69 -0.48
N ILE A 268 -6.26 11.59 0.17
CA ILE A 268 -6.34 11.13 1.56
C ILE A 268 -7.69 10.51 1.91
N CYS A 269 -7.68 9.27 2.41
CA CYS A 269 -8.90 8.55 2.78
C CYS A 269 -9.35 8.94 4.20
N PRO A 270 -10.53 9.56 4.40
CA PRO A 270 -10.94 10.08 5.72
C PRO A 270 -11.04 9.02 6.81
N VAL A 271 -11.56 7.85 6.46
CA VAL A 271 -11.70 6.72 7.38
C VAL A 271 -10.51 5.76 7.36
N GLN A 272 -9.49 6.02 6.53
CA GLN A 272 -8.36 5.11 6.33
C GLN A 272 -8.79 3.68 6.00
N ALA A 273 -9.82 3.49 5.16
CA ALA A 273 -10.17 2.15 4.67
C ALA A 273 -9.17 1.63 3.62
N LYS A 274 -8.55 2.55 2.86
CA LYS A 274 -7.39 2.28 2.01
C LYS A 274 -6.16 1.99 2.88
N PHE A 275 -5.35 1.03 2.48
CA PHE A 275 -4.07 0.78 3.12
C PHE A 275 -3.15 1.99 3.01
N ASN A 276 -2.34 2.20 4.04
CA ASN A 276 -1.14 3.03 4.01
C ASN A 276 -0.12 2.38 4.95
N ALA A 277 1.17 2.65 4.75
CA ALA A 277 2.25 1.95 5.45
C ALA A 277 2.24 2.15 6.97
N LEU A 278 1.57 3.19 7.49
CA LEU A 278 1.41 3.37 8.94
C LEU A 278 0.63 2.21 9.58
N LYS A 279 -0.25 1.53 8.83
CA LYS A 279 -1.01 0.36 9.31
C LYS A 279 -0.13 -0.85 9.61
N ILE A 280 1.06 -0.94 9.01
CA ILE A 280 2.03 -2.01 9.30
C ILE A 280 2.39 -2.02 10.79
N ARG A 281 2.32 -0.86 11.47
CA ARG A 281 2.58 -0.69 12.91
C ARG A 281 1.50 -1.30 13.81
N GLN A 282 0.26 -1.45 13.34
CA GLN A 282 -0.88 -1.86 14.17
C GLN A 282 -1.01 -3.37 14.38
N HIS A 283 -0.30 -4.19 13.60
CA HIS A 283 -0.24 -5.62 13.85
C HIS A 283 0.58 -5.89 15.12
N ARG A 284 -0.07 -5.75 16.29
CA ARG A 284 0.49 -6.12 17.58
C ARG A 284 1.10 -7.52 17.46
N LEU A 285 2.34 -7.62 17.91
CA LEU A 285 3.05 -8.86 18.16
C LEU A 285 2.20 -9.69 19.14
N ARG A 286 1.39 -10.63 18.63
CA ARG A 286 0.94 -11.76 19.44
C ARG A 286 2.11 -12.75 19.49
N THR A 287 3.15 -12.41 20.24
CA THR A 287 4.06 -13.43 20.77
C THR A 287 3.27 -14.17 21.83
N SER A 288 2.95 -15.44 21.58
CA SER A 288 2.53 -16.38 22.61
C SER A 288 3.54 -16.29 23.76
N ARG A 289 3.09 -15.82 24.93
CA ARG A 289 3.82 -16.09 26.18
C ARG A 289 3.61 -17.57 26.48
N HIS A 290 4.47 -18.42 25.95
CA HIS A 290 4.77 -19.71 26.56
C HIS A 290 6.18 -19.60 27.13
N GLY A 291 6.22 -19.31 28.42
CA GLY A 291 7.42 -19.23 29.24
C GLY A 291 6.94 -19.34 30.67
N GLY A 292 7.20 -20.51 31.27
CA GLY A 292 6.67 -20.91 32.56
C GLY A 292 7.06 -19.99 33.70
N ALA A 293 6.20 -19.97 34.71
CA ALA A 293 6.56 -19.64 36.07
C ALA A 293 5.74 -20.57 36.96
N GLY A 294 6.41 -21.55 37.58
CA GLY A 294 5.85 -22.26 38.71
C GLY A 294 5.60 -21.26 39.84
N GLY A 295 4.44 -21.35 40.45
CA GLY A 295 4.05 -20.61 41.65
C GLY A 295 3.07 -21.46 42.41
N GLY A 296 3.52 -22.02 43.54
CA GLY A 296 2.74 -22.90 44.40
C GLY A 296 1.47 -22.21 44.93
N GLU A 297 0.42 -23.01 45.03
CA GLU A 297 -0.86 -22.66 45.62
C GLU A 297 -0.75 -22.79 47.16
N PRO A 298 -1.04 -21.76 47.97
CA PRO A 298 -1.31 -21.98 49.38
C PRO A 298 -2.81 -22.18 49.63
N ALA A 299 -3.08 -23.09 50.55
CA ALA A 299 -4.36 -23.65 50.90
C ALA A 299 -5.49 -22.64 51.16
N ARG A 300 -6.69 -23.06 50.76
CA ARG A 300 -7.98 -22.43 51.01
C ARG A 300 -8.25 -22.35 52.52
N HIS A 301 -8.61 -21.15 53.00
CA HIS A 301 -9.35 -21.00 54.25
C HIS A 301 -10.71 -20.37 53.94
N ARG A 302 -11.79 -21.15 54.13
CA ARG A 302 -13.15 -20.62 54.30
C ARG A 302 -13.30 -20.16 55.76
N PRO A 303 -14.13 -19.14 56.01
CA PRO A 303 -14.99 -19.14 57.17
C PRO A 303 -16.47 -19.10 56.78
N ARG A 304 -17.26 -19.59 57.73
CA ARG A 304 -18.71 -19.73 57.73
C ARG A 304 -19.42 -18.39 57.84
#